data_AF-A0AAV9Q7A0-F1
#
_entry.id   AF-A0AAV9Q7A0-F1
#
_cell.length_a   1.000
_cell.length_b   1.000
_cell.length_c   1.000
_cell.angle_alpha   90.00
_cell.angle_beta   90.00
_cell.angle_gamma   90.00
#
_symmetry.space_group_name_H-M   'P 1'
#
loop_
_entity.id
_entity.type
_entity.pdbx_description
1 polymer ?
#
loop_
_entity_poly.entity_id
_entity_poly.type
_entity_poly.pdbx_seq_one_letter_code
_entity_poly.pdbx_strand_id
1 'polypeptide(L)'
;MDATTPPTPLSHRFTLELEFVLCLSNPHYLQYLAVNYPHLLNKPAASHNNSDFEDSDAARFARYLKYLYGYWRTPQYAKYLTHPGATLRNLELLQQEQFRKDMIRPDVIAKLFETESRARWLADGIAVDVQRPSNESLASSF
;
A
#
# COMPACT_ATOMS: atom_id res chain seq x y z
N MET A 1 8.83 -26.09 28.51
CA MET A 1 8.82 -24.61 28.62
C MET A 1 9.94 -24.11 27.71
N ASP A 2 9.69 -24.06 26.40
CA ASP A 2 10.67 -23.58 25.41
C ASP A 2 10.57 -22.06 25.33
N ALA A 3 11.50 -21.36 25.97
CA ALA A 3 11.65 -19.93 25.82
C ALA A 3 13.14 -19.57 25.79
N THR A 4 13.45 -18.53 25.00
CA THR A 4 14.65 -17.68 25.04
C THR A 4 15.88 -18.01 24.19
N THR A 5 15.73 -18.51 22.97
CA THR A 5 16.66 -18.07 21.90
C THR A 5 16.07 -16.83 21.24
N PRO A 6 16.74 -15.66 21.27
CA PRO A 6 16.23 -14.49 20.56
C PRO A 6 16.14 -14.82 19.07
N PRO A 7 15.04 -14.44 18.39
CA PRO A 7 14.93 -14.65 16.96
C PRO A 7 16.14 -14.00 16.27
N THR A 8 16.76 -14.74 15.36
CA THR A 8 17.92 -14.27 14.62
C THR A 8 17.62 -12.88 14.05
N PRO A 9 18.43 -11.86 14.37
CA PRO A 9 18.14 -10.50 13.90
C PRO A 9 18.11 -10.51 12.39
N LEU A 10 17.01 -10.01 11.83
CA LEU A 10 16.85 -9.85 10.40
C LEU A 10 17.92 -8.88 9.90
N SER A 11 18.42 -9.09 8.67
CA SER A 11 19.49 -8.26 8.11
C SER A 11 19.11 -6.77 8.21
N HIS A 12 20.07 -5.90 8.55
CA HIS A 12 19.81 -4.47 8.75
C HIS A 12 19.10 -3.82 7.54
N ARG A 13 19.55 -4.15 6.33
CA ARG A 13 18.90 -3.73 5.08
C ARG A 13 17.46 -4.19 4.97
N PHE A 14 17.17 -5.45 5.31
CA PHE A 14 15.81 -6.00 5.27
C PHE A 14 14.89 -5.23 6.22
N THR A 15 15.36 -4.92 7.42
CA THR A 15 14.60 -4.18 8.42
C THR A 15 14.25 -2.77 7.93
N LEU A 16 15.22 -2.05 7.35
CA LEU A 16 14.99 -0.73 6.76
C LEU A 16 14.00 -0.77 5.60
N GLU A 17 14.15 -1.74 4.69
CA GLU A 17 13.22 -1.92 3.56
C GLU A 17 11.81 -2.25 4.04
N LEU A 18 11.67 -3.09 5.08
CA LEU A 18 10.39 -3.44 5.68
C LEU A 18 9.73 -2.22 6.31
N GLU A 19 10.42 -1.50 7.19
CA GLU A 19 9.89 -0.29 7.83
C GLU A 19 9.44 0.74 6.79
N PHE A 20 10.26 0.97 5.76
CA PHE A 20 9.92 1.86 4.67
C PHE A 20 8.65 1.42 3.94
N VAL A 21 8.53 0.14 3.59
CA VAL A 21 7.36 -0.41 2.90
C VAL A 21 6.10 -0.39 3.77
N LEU A 22 6.25 -0.58 5.08
CA LEU A 22 5.15 -0.41 6.03
C LEU A 22 4.69 1.06 6.09
N CYS A 23 5.60 2.03 6.04
CA CYS A 23 5.23 3.45 5.96
C CYS A 23 4.46 3.78 4.68
N LEU A 24 4.77 3.14 3.54
CA LEU A 24 4.03 3.31 2.28
C LEU A 24 2.59 2.77 2.33
N SER A 25 2.27 1.92 3.31
CA SER A 25 0.87 1.52 3.56
C SER A 25 0.02 2.67 4.09
N ASN A 26 0.61 3.75 4.62
CA ASN A 26 -0.14 4.87 5.17
C ASN A 26 -0.33 5.98 4.11
N PRO A 27 -1.58 6.26 3.67
CA PRO A 27 -1.86 7.31 2.70
C PRO A 27 -1.36 8.71 3.11
N HIS A 28 -1.34 9.04 4.41
CA HIS A 28 -0.82 10.34 4.86
C HIS A 28 0.70 10.47 4.66
N TYR A 29 1.44 9.37 4.82
CA TYR A 29 2.88 9.38 4.56
C TYR A 29 3.16 9.55 3.06
N LEU A 30 2.35 8.92 2.21
CA LEU A 30 2.39 9.13 0.77
C LEU A 30 2.15 10.59 0.40
N GLN A 31 1.13 11.22 0.98
CA GLN A 31 0.88 12.66 0.79
C GLN A 31 2.07 13.52 1.25
N TYR A 32 2.64 13.20 2.41
CA TYR A 32 3.83 13.87 2.92
C TYR A 32 5.00 13.79 1.92
N LEU A 33 5.25 12.63 1.31
CA LEU A 33 6.27 12.48 0.26
C LEU A 33 5.97 13.35 -0.96
N ALA A 34 4.71 13.41 -1.40
CA ALA A 34 4.33 14.21 -2.56
C ALA A 34 4.49 15.72 -2.34
N VAL A 35 4.20 16.20 -1.13
CA VAL A 35 4.32 17.62 -0.80
C VAL A 35 5.77 18.04 -0.55
N ASN A 36 6.54 17.25 0.20
CA ASN A 36 7.89 17.65 0.63
C ASN A 36 8.99 17.24 -0.36
N TYR A 37 8.79 16.17 -1.13
CA TYR A 37 9.78 15.63 -2.06
C TYR A 37 9.22 15.46 -3.48
N PRO A 38 8.68 16.52 -4.12
CA PRO A 38 8.10 16.41 -5.45
C PRO A 38 9.13 16.01 -6.52
N HIS A 39 10.40 16.38 -6.34
CA HIS A 39 11.52 16.01 -7.23
C HIS A 39 11.88 14.51 -7.16
N LEU A 40 11.47 13.82 -6.11
CA LEU A 40 11.69 12.37 -5.93
C LEU A 40 10.58 11.54 -6.58
N LEU A 41 9.37 12.08 -6.66
CA LEU A 41 8.22 11.38 -7.25
C LEU A 41 8.01 11.73 -8.73
N ASN A 42 8.26 12.98 -9.11
CA ASN A 42 7.91 13.47 -10.43
C ASN A 42 9.15 13.77 -11.27
N LYS A 43 9.03 13.58 -12.59
CA LYS A 43 10.08 13.93 -13.54
C LYS A 43 10.41 15.42 -13.40
N PRO A 44 11.69 15.81 -13.27
CA PRO A 44 12.07 17.21 -13.20
C PRO A 44 11.62 17.96 -14.45
N ALA A 45 10.97 19.11 -14.27
CA ALA A 45 10.43 19.92 -15.36
C ALA A 45 11.51 20.43 -16.34
N ALA A 46 12.77 20.51 -15.90
CA ALA A 46 13.91 20.94 -16.70
C ALA A 46 14.51 19.84 -17.61
N SER A 47 14.05 18.59 -17.49
CA SER A 47 14.54 17.47 -18.32
C SER A 47 13.95 17.58 -19.72
N HIS A 48 14.73 18.13 -20.65
CA HIS A 48 14.36 18.27 -22.06
C HIS A 48 14.60 17.00 -22.89
N ASN A 49 15.47 16.11 -22.43
CA ASN A 49 15.84 14.87 -23.11
C ASN A 49 15.53 13.65 -22.21
N ASN A 50 15.55 12.44 -22.79
CA ASN A 50 15.25 11.22 -22.04
C ASN A 50 16.43 10.75 -21.17
N SER A 51 17.67 11.13 -21.54
CA SER A 51 18.90 10.79 -20.81
C SER A 51 18.98 11.45 -19.44
N ASP A 52 18.59 12.72 -19.33
CA ASP A 52 18.65 13.44 -18.04
C ASP A 52 17.62 12.90 -17.05
N PHE A 53 16.56 12.25 -17.55
CA PHE A 53 15.58 11.59 -16.70
C PHE A 53 16.10 10.26 -16.16
N GLU A 54 16.72 9.43 -16.99
CA GLU A 54 17.24 8.10 -16.57
C GLU A 54 18.17 8.20 -15.35
N ASP A 55 18.94 9.29 -15.25
CA ASP A 55 19.87 9.59 -14.16
C ASP A 55 19.32 10.57 -13.10
N SER A 56 18.02 10.85 -13.12
CA SER A 56 17.36 11.67 -12.10
C SER A 56 17.01 10.86 -10.84
N ASP A 57 16.88 11.56 -9.71
CA ASP A 57 16.45 10.93 -8.45
C ASP A 57 15.04 10.32 -8.56
N ALA A 58 14.15 10.95 -9.33
CA ALA A 58 12.82 10.39 -9.62
C ALA A 58 12.90 9.03 -10.33
N ALA A 59 13.80 8.87 -11.30
CA ALA A 59 13.97 7.60 -11.98
C ALA A 59 14.63 6.54 -11.08
N ARG A 60 15.61 6.92 -10.27
CA ARG A 60 16.20 6.01 -9.26
C ARG A 60 15.16 5.53 -8.26
N PHE A 61 14.32 6.44 -7.76
CA PHE A 61 13.25 6.12 -6.83
C PHE A 61 12.17 5.24 -7.47
N ALA A 62 11.74 5.53 -8.70
CA ALA A 62 10.79 4.68 -9.42
C ALA A 62 11.30 3.24 -9.61
N ARG A 63 12.59 3.07 -9.97
CA ARG A 63 13.23 1.74 -10.04
C ARG A 63 13.24 1.05 -8.68
N TYR A 64 13.52 1.79 -7.62
CA TYR A 64 13.50 1.26 -6.26
C TYR A 64 12.10 0.80 -5.83
N LEU A 65 11.05 1.59 -6.10
CA LEU A 65 9.66 1.19 -5.85
C LEU A 65 9.28 -0.07 -6.65
N LYS A 66 9.76 -0.19 -7.90
CA LYS A 66 9.53 -1.38 -8.73
C LYS A 66 10.19 -2.62 -8.13
N TYR A 67 11.41 -2.46 -7.63
CA TYR A 67 12.11 -3.51 -6.88
C TYR A 67 11.30 -3.94 -5.65
N LEU A 68 10.85 -2.98 -4.83
CA LEU A 68 10.07 -3.27 -3.63
C LEU A 68 8.76 -3.99 -3.96
N TYR A 69 8.01 -3.54 -4.97
CA TYR A 69 6.78 -4.21 -5.39
C TYR A 69 7.02 -5.67 -5.78
N GLY A 70 8.03 -5.95 -6.60
CA GLY A 70 8.37 -7.32 -7.01
C GLY A 70 8.86 -8.18 -5.84
N TYR A 71 9.72 -7.62 -4.98
CA TYR A 71 10.28 -8.32 -3.84
C TYR A 71 9.20 -8.71 -2.81
N TRP A 72 8.43 -7.73 -2.34
CA TRP A 72 7.43 -7.91 -1.27
C TRP A 72 6.15 -8.62 -1.72
N ARG A 73 5.87 -8.70 -3.03
CA ARG A 73 4.77 -9.52 -3.57
C ARG A 73 5.04 -11.01 -3.46
N THR A 74 6.29 -11.42 -3.29
CA THR A 74 6.65 -12.83 -3.15
C THR A 74 6.11 -13.37 -1.82
N PRO A 75 5.43 -14.54 -1.78
CA PRO A 75 4.78 -15.05 -0.57
C PRO A 75 5.76 -15.26 0.60
N GLN A 76 7.04 -15.50 0.31
CA GLN A 76 8.11 -15.66 1.29
C GLN A 76 8.33 -14.40 2.15
N TYR A 77 8.13 -13.21 1.55
CA TYR A 77 8.35 -11.91 2.20
C TYR A 77 7.03 -11.23 2.59
N ALA A 78 5.96 -11.46 1.83
CA ALA A 78 4.64 -10.88 2.08
C ALA A 78 4.10 -11.17 3.49
N LYS A 79 4.51 -12.28 4.12
CA LYS A 79 4.14 -12.66 5.49
C LYS A 79 4.56 -11.66 6.58
N TYR A 80 5.54 -10.80 6.28
CA TYR A 80 6.00 -9.76 7.23
C TYR A 80 5.22 -8.45 7.10
N LEU A 81 4.38 -8.31 6.07
CA LEU A 81 3.53 -7.14 5.88
C LEU A 81 2.30 -7.26 6.79
N THR A 82 2.00 -6.21 7.55
CA THR A 82 0.76 -6.14 8.34
C THR A 82 -0.48 -6.06 7.46
N HIS A 83 -0.38 -5.37 6.32
CA HIS A 83 -1.50 -5.16 5.39
C HIS A 83 -1.05 -5.39 3.94
N PRO A 84 -0.79 -6.64 3.52
CA PRO A 84 -0.22 -6.94 2.21
C PRO A 84 -1.05 -6.35 1.06
N GLY A 85 -2.38 -6.36 1.17
CA GLY A 85 -3.27 -5.78 0.15
C GLY A 85 -3.10 -4.27 -0.01
N ALA A 86 -3.13 -3.51 1.10
CA ALA A 86 -3.00 -2.04 1.07
C ALA A 86 -1.58 -1.62 0.62
N THR A 87 -0.55 -2.25 1.19
CA THR A 87 0.84 -1.95 0.85
C THR A 87 1.14 -2.21 -0.63
N LEU A 88 0.76 -3.38 -1.15
CA LEU A 88 1.02 -3.73 -2.56
C LEU A 88 0.21 -2.85 -3.51
N ARG A 89 -1.04 -2.54 -3.17
CA ARG A 89 -1.87 -1.61 -3.95
C ARG A 89 -1.27 -0.22 -3.99
N ASN A 90 -0.81 0.32 -2.86
CA ASN A 90 -0.22 1.65 -2.81
C ASN A 90 1.11 1.69 -3.60
N LEU A 91 1.92 0.63 -3.51
CA LEU A 91 3.13 0.47 -4.34
C LEU A 91 2.80 0.42 -5.84
N GLU A 92 1.72 -0.25 -6.23
CA GLU A 92 1.26 -0.30 -7.63
C GLU A 92 0.76 1.06 -8.11
N LEU A 93 -0.03 1.76 -7.30
CA LEU A 93 -0.51 3.11 -7.61
C LEU A 93 0.65 4.11 -7.74
N LEU A 94 1.67 4.01 -6.89
CA LEU A 94 2.87 4.86 -6.96
C LEU A 94 3.64 4.71 -8.28
N GLN A 95 3.48 3.60 -9.02
CA GLN A 95 4.07 3.48 -10.36
C GLN A 95 3.39 4.39 -11.39
N GLN A 96 2.12 4.75 -11.16
CA GLN A 96 1.35 5.59 -12.04
C GLN A 96 1.73 7.06 -11.82
N GLU A 97 2.29 7.71 -12.85
CA GLU A 97 2.69 9.11 -12.76
C GLU A 97 1.54 10.04 -12.40
N GLN A 98 0.34 9.76 -12.93
CA GLN A 98 -0.85 10.55 -12.63
C GLN A 98 -1.18 10.52 -11.13
N PHE A 99 -1.12 9.33 -10.52
CA PHE A 99 -1.35 9.18 -9.09
C PHE A 99 -0.33 9.98 -8.25
N ARG A 100 0.95 9.96 -8.63
CA ARG A 100 2.01 10.72 -7.93
C ARG A 100 1.74 12.23 -7.93
N LYS A 101 1.17 12.77 -9.01
CA LYS A 101 0.75 14.18 -9.11
C LYS A 101 -0.49 14.46 -8.26
N ASP A 102 -1.45 13.54 -8.28
CA ASP A 102 -2.74 13.71 -7.62
C ASP A 102 -2.68 13.47 -6.11
N MET A 103 -1.64 12.80 -5.59
CA MET A 103 -1.42 12.53 -4.16
C MET A 103 -1.36 13.78 -3.27
N ILE A 104 -1.06 14.95 -3.84
CA ILE A 104 -1.09 16.23 -3.11
C ILE A 104 -2.52 16.58 -2.69
N ARG A 105 -3.53 16.09 -3.42
CA ARG A 105 -4.93 16.41 -3.18
C ARG A 105 -5.48 15.60 -2.00
N PRO A 106 -6.14 16.25 -1.02
CA PRO A 106 -6.74 15.56 0.12
C PRO A 106 -7.85 14.59 -0.27
N ASP A 107 -8.61 14.88 -1.34
CA ASP A 107 -9.68 14.01 -1.83
C ASP A 107 -9.17 12.62 -2.24
N VAL A 108 -7.98 12.56 -2.82
CA VAL A 108 -7.35 11.31 -3.28
C VAL A 108 -6.97 10.47 -2.08
N ILE A 109 -6.45 11.10 -1.03
CA ILE A 109 -6.11 10.44 0.23
C ILE A 109 -7.35 9.91 0.94
N ALA A 110 -8.43 10.71 1.01
CA ALA A 110 -9.70 10.26 1.56
C ALA A 110 -10.25 9.03 0.82
N LYS A 111 -10.16 9.02 -0.51
CA LYS A 111 -10.57 7.88 -1.34
C LYS A 111 -9.70 6.63 -1.11
N LEU A 112 -8.40 6.79 -0.86
CA LEU A 112 -7.52 5.67 -0.50
C LEU A 112 -7.97 5.03 0.82
N PHE A 113 -8.23 5.85 1.84
CA PHE A 113 -8.73 5.36 3.13
C PHE A 113 -10.08 4.64 3.01
N GLU A 114 -11.02 5.20 2.23
CA GLU A 114 -12.30 4.55 2.00
C GLU A 114 -12.11 3.19 1.30
N THR A 115 -11.23 3.13 0.30
CA THR A 115 -10.97 1.88 -0.43
C THR A 115 -10.31 0.83 0.46
N GLU A 116 -9.33 1.21 1.28
CA GLU A 116 -8.67 0.33 2.24
C GLU A 116 -9.63 -0.18 3.31
N SER A 117 -10.47 0.72 3.84
CA SER A 117 -11.51 0.36 4.80
C SER A 117 -12.47 -0.65 4.18
N ARG A 118 -12.98 -0.38 2.98
CA ARG A 118 -13.88 -1.29 2.25
C ARG A 118 -13.23 -2.64 1.96
N ALA A 119 -11.97 -2.66 1.54
CA ALA A 119 -11.24 -3.91 1.30
C ALA A 119 -11.11 -4.74 2.58
N ARG A 120 -10.86 -4.09 3.72
CA ARG A 120 -10.85 -4.74 5.04
C ARG A 120 -12.25 -5.26 5.42
N TRP A 121 -13.29 -4.44 5.27
CA TRP A 121 -14.68 -4.86 5.50
C TRP A 121 -15.10 -6.04 4.63
N LEU A 122 -14.62 -6.13 3.39
CA LEU A 122 -14.89 -7.27 2.51
C LEU A 122 -14.09 -8.52 2.92
N ALA A 123 -12.84 -8.35 3.38
CA ALA A 123 -12.04 -9.44 3.89
C ALA A 123 -12.62 -10.02 5.20
N ASP A 124 -13.09 -9.13 6.09
CA ASP A 124 -13.69 -9.51 7.38
C ASP A 124 -15.15 -9.95 7.22
N GLY A 125 -15.87 -9.39 6.24
CA GLY A 125 -17.30 -9.59 6.00
C GLY A 125 -17.71 -10.91 5.35
N ILE A 126 -16.76 -11.72 4.88
CA ILE A 126 -17.05 -13.13 4.51
C ILE A 126 -17.23 -14.00 5.78
N ALA A 127 -16.84 -13.52 6.96
CA ALA A 127 -17.01 -14.25 8.23
C ALA A 127 -18.32 -13.95 8.97
N VAL A 128 -19.21 -13.11 8.44
CA VAL A 128 -20.53 -12.86 9.05
C VAL A 128 -21.63 -13.18 8.04
N ASP A 129 -21.91 -14.47 7.91
CA ASP A 129 -23.22 -14.93 7.48
C ASP A 129 -24.24 -14.50 8.55
N VAL A 130 -24.76 -13.27 8.39
CA VAL A 130 -25.98 -12.85 9.09
C VAL A 130 -27.10 -13.67 8.47
N GLN A 131 -27.32 -14.84 9.06
CA GLN A 131 -28.52 -15.64 8.90
C GLN A 131 -29.73 -14.71 8.96
N ARG A 132 -30.31 -14.45 7.79
CA ARG A 132 -31.59 -13.77 7.64
C ARG A 132 -32.59 -14.57 8.50
N PRO A 133 -33.25 -13.99 9.52
CA PRO A 133 -34.33 -14.70 10.18
C PRO A 133 -35.42 -14.92 9.14
N SER A 134 -35.63 -16.19 8.80
CA SER A 134 -36.79 -16.69 8.09
C SER A 134 -38.02 -16.17 8.81
N ASN A 135 -38.80 -15.27 8.19
CA ASN A 135 -40.11 -14.99 8.71
C ASN A 135 -40.97 -16.23 8.43
N GLU A 136 -41.14 -17.07 9.45
CA GLU A 136 -42.18 -18.07 9.47
C GLU A 136 -43.53 -17.40 9.17
N SER A 137 -44.08 -17.76 8.02
CA SER A 137 -45.43 -18.32 7.90
C SER A 137 -46.30 -18.18 9.15
N LEU A 138 -47.04 -17.08 9.27
CA LEU A 138 -48.35 -17.06 9.92
C LEU A 138 -49.26 -16.05 9.20
N ALA A 139 -49.87 -16.51 8.11
CA ALA A 139 -51.16 -16.02 7.66
C ALA A 139 -51.94 -17.19 7.06
N SER A 140 -52.20 -18.19 7.90
CA SER A 140 -53.39 -19.03 7.75
C SER A 140 -54.56 -18.35 8.44
N SER A 141 -55.72 -18.39 7.77
CA SER A 141 -57.05 -18.10 8.28
C SER A 141 -57.37 -16.63 8.57
N PHE A 142 -58.07 -15.97 7.66
CA PHE A 142 -59.53 -15.79 7.67
C PHE A 142 -60.02 -15.31 6.30
#